data_AF-A0A2P6S1M5-F1
#
_entry.id   AF-A0A2P6S1M5-F1
#
_cell.length_a   1.000
_cell.length_b   1.000
_cell.length_c   1.000
_cell.angle_alpha   90.00
_cell.angle_beta   90.00
_cell.angle_gamma   90.00
#
_symmetry.space_group_name_H-M   'P 1'
#
loop_
_entity.id
_entity.type
_entity.pdbx_description
1 polymer ?
#
loop_
_entity_poly.entity_id
_entity_poly.type
_entity_poly.pdbx_seq_one_letter_code
_entity_poly.pdbx_strand_id
1 'polypeptide(L)'
;MVMFNNRTIDRTNRMPLKHAELITSGTYTCSDCYEKLIAFLLYWFRVSVSAPHLPPDASKRENCWYGYACRTQHHNEDHARKRNHVCRLTRGANV
;
A
#
# COMPACT_ATOMS: atom_id res chain seq x y z
N MET A 1 10.20 11.20 0.51
CA MET A 1 10.74 9.86 0.19
C MET A 1 11.57 9.37 1.37
N VAL A 2 11.61 8.07 1.65
CA VAL A 2 12.37 7.48 2.78
C VAL A 2 13.24 6.33 2.26
N MET A 3 14.48 6.23 2.72
CA MET A 3 15.35 5.10 2.39
C MET A 3 15.01 3.89 3.25
N PHE A 4 14.78 2.74 2.62
CA PHE A 4 14.55 1.47 3.30
C PHE A 4 15.20 0.33 2.49
N ASN A 5 16.07 -0.46 3.11
CA ASN A 5 16.78 -1.59 2.47
C ASN A 5 17.38 -1.23 1.10
N ASN A 6 18.18 -0.15 1.04
CA ASN A 6 18.81 0.40 -0.17
C ASN A 6 17.83 0.79 -1.29
N ARG A 7 16.57 1.10 -0.95
CA ARG A 7 15.55 1.55 -1.90
C ARG A 7 14.88 2.83 -1.41
N THR A 8 14.61 3.73 -2.33
CA THR A 8 13.82 4.94 -2.07
C THR A 8 12.34 4.58 -2.11
N ILE A 9 11.68 4.63 -0.96
CA ILE A 9 10.24 4.46 -0.85
C ILE A 9 9.58 5.85 -0.91
N ASP A 10 8.77 6.06 -1.94
CA ASP A 10 7.92 7.23 -2.03
C ASP A 10 6.68 7.06 -1.15
N ARG A 11 6.60 7.92 -0.12
CA ARG A 11 5.47 8.02 0.81
C ARG A 11 4.38 8.98 0.33
N THR A 12 4.64 9.73 -0.73
CA THR A 12 3.66 10.66 -1.28
C THR A 12 2.58 9.91 -2.06
N ASN A 13 1.33 10.34 -1.88
CA ASN A 13 0.18 9.83 -2.63
C ASN A 13 -0.07 8.31 -2.50
N ARG A 14 0.13 7.75 -1.28
CA ARG A 14 -0.22 6.37 -0.90
C ARG A 14 -1.03 6.37 0.39
N MET A 15 -1.66 5.23 0.70
CA MET A 15 -2.62 5.03 1.80
C MET A 15 -2.34 5.89 3.04
N PRO A 16 -3.09 6.99 3.25
CA PRO A 16 -2.84 7.92 4.34
C PRO A 16 -3.42 7.39 5.65
N LEU A 17 -2.73 7.67 6.76
CA LEU A 17 -3.23 7.50 8.12
C LEU A 17 -3.13 8.85 8.83
N LYS A 18 -4.21 9.25 9.50
CA LYS A 18 -4.28 10.54 10.20
C LYS A 18 -3.30 10.56 11.38
N HIS A 19 -2.47 11.59 11.47
CA HIS A 19 -1.46 11.79 12.52
C HIS A 19 -0.50 10.60 12.70
N ALA A 20 -0.14 9.90 11.61
CA ALA A 20 0.69 8.71 11.66
C ALA A 20 2.06 8.93 12.34
N GLU A 21 2.57 10.16 12.31
CA GLU A 21 3.81 10.60 12.95
C GLU A 21 3.76 10.65 14.48
N LEU A 22 2.56 10.73 15.08
CA LEU A 22 2.38 10.80 16.53
C LEU A 22 2.12 9.42 17.15
N ILE A 23 1.84 8.40 16.34
CA ILE A 23 1.50 7.06 16.80
C ILE A 23 2.77 6.26 17.04
N THR A 24 2.88 5.68 18.24
CA THR A 24 3.97 4.78 18.62
C THR A 24 3.42 3.39 18.99
N SER A 25 4.31 2.43 19.26
CA SER A 25 3.91 1.11 19.76
C SER A 25 3.23 1.15 21.14
N GLY A 26 3.40 2.23 21.91
CA GLY A 26 2.75 2.44 23.21
C GLY A 26 1.43 3.21 23.14
N THR A 27 0.99 3.64 21.96
CA THR A 27 -0.24 4.42 21.80
C THR A 27 -1.46 3.51 21.96
N TYR A 28 -2.29 3.78 22.98
CA TYR A 28 -3.59 3.14 23.11
C TYR A 28 -4.54 3.55 21.97
N THR A 29 -5.27 2.59 21.42
CA THR A 29 -6.19 2.80 20.29
C THR A 29 -7.54 2.16 20.57
N CYS A 30 -8.62 2.77 20.09
CA CYS A 30 -9.90 2.08 19.99
C CYS A 30 -9.88 1.08 18.81
N SER A 31 -10.88 0.19 18.73
CA SER A 31 -10.97 -0.82 17.67
C SER A 31 -10.85 -0.22 16.26
N ASP A 32 -11.61 0.84 15.97
CA ASP A 32 -11.61 1.47 14.64
C ASP A 32 -10.27 2.11 14.28
N CYS A 33 -9.59 2.69 15.26
CA CYS A 33 -8.25 3.26 15.06
C CYS A 33 -7.21 2.15 14.87
N TYR A 34 -7.34 1.06 15.61
CA TYR A 34 -6.49 -0.12 15.50
C TYR A 34 -6.57 -0.73 14.10
N GLU A 35 -7.78 -0.96 13.57
CA GLU A 35 -7.96 -1.51 12.22
C GLU A 35 -7.29 -0.66 11.14
N LYS A 36 -7.46 0.66 11.21
CA LYS A 36 -6.82 1.60 10.26
C LYS A 36 -5.30 1.61 10.40
N LEU A 37 -4.78 1.55 11.63
CA LEU A 37 -3.35 1.49 11.89
C LEU A 37 -2.74 0.19 11.36
N ILE A 38 -3.37 -0.95 11.62
CA ILE A 38 -2.88 -2.25 11.15
C ILE A 38 -2.93 -2.34 9.63
N ALA A 39 -4.03 -1.91 9.00
CA ALA A 39 -4.09 -1.83 7.54
C ALA A 39 -2.94 -0.97 6.98
N PHE A 40 -2.71 0.22 7.57
CA PHE A 40 -1.59 1.11 7.22
C PHE A 40 -0.24 0.41 7.31
N LEU A 41 0.07 -0.23 8.43
CA LEU A 41 1.33 -0.93 8.64
C LEU A 41 1.51 -2.11 7.68
N LEU A 42 0.47 -2.92 7.47
CA LEU A 42 0.51 -4.08 6.56
C LEU A 42 0.74 -3.64 5.10
N TYR A 43 0.12 -2.54 4.68
CA TYR A 43 0.37 -1.98 3.34
C TYR A 43 1.83 -1.56 3.17
N TRP A 44 2.39 -0.84 4.14
CA TRP A 44 3.80 -0.41 4.08
C TRP A 44 4.80 -1.56 4.21
N PHE A 45 4.48 -2.57 5.01
CA PHE A 45 5.22 -3.83 5.03
C PHE A 45 5.22 -4.46 3.63
N ARG A 46 4.06 -4.60 2.99
CA ARG A 46 3.97 -5.15 1.64
C ARG A 46 4.74 -4.32 0.60
N VAL A 47 4.73 -3.00 0.70
CA VAL A 47 5.52 -2.10 -0.16
C VAL A 47 7.03 -2.35 0.01
N SER A 48 7.47 -2.69 1.22
CA SER A 48 8.89 -2.90 1.53
C SER A 48 9.40 -4.28 1.10
N VAL A 49 8.51 -5.26 0.92
CA VAL A 49 8.82 -6.57 0.34
C VAL A 49 9.19 -6.44 -1.14
N SER A 50 10.42 -6.83 -1.46
CA SER A 50 10.95 -6.76 -2.83
C SER A 50 10.45 -7.90 -3.73
N ALA A 51 10.43 -7.67 -5.05
CA ALA A 51 9.95 -8.63 -6.04
C ALA A 51 10.52 -10.07 -5.92
N PRO A 52 11.81 -10.29 -5.59
CA PRO A 52 12.34 -11.65 -5.40
C PRO A 52 11.70 -12.45 -4.26
N HIS A 53 11.10 -11.77 -3.28
CA HIS A 53 10.43 -12.39 -2.14
C HIS A 53 8.92 -12.58 -2.39
N LEU A 54 8.43 -12.26 -3.58
CA LEU A 54 7.04 -12.46 -3.97
C LEU A 54 6.89 -13.72 -4.83
N PRO A 55 5.75 -14.40 -4.74
CA PRO A 55 5.38 -15.42 -5.72
C PRO A 55 5.52 -14.92 -7.17
N PRO A 56 5.92 -15.78 -8.13
CA PRO A 56 6.12 -15.38 -9.52
C PRO A 56 4.89 -14.77 -10.19
N ASP A 57 3.69 -15.21 -9.83
CA ASP A 57 2.42 -14.68 -10.34
C ASP A 57 2.10 -13.28 -9.79
N ALA A 58 2.60 -12.94 -8.60
CA ALA A 58 2.42 -11.64 -7.97
C ALA A 58 3.44 -10.61 -8.45
N SER A 59 4.70 -11.01 -8.63
CA SER A 59 5.78 -10.10 -9.06
C SER A 59 5.65 -9.64 -10.52
N LYS A 60 4.96 -10.41 -11.36
CA LYS A 60 4.77 -10.14 -12.80
C LYS A 60 3.51 -9.35 -13.14
N ARG A 61 2.66 -9.03 -12.17
CA ARG A 61 1.39 -8.32 -12.43
C ARG A 61 1.67 -6.89 -12.88
N GLU A 62 0.96 -6.46 -13.92
CA GLU A 62 0.97 -5.07 -14.34
C GLU A 62 0.30 -4.17 -13.29
N ASN A 63 0.83 -2.96 -13.11
CA ASN A 63 0.26 -1.98 -12.20
C ASN A 63 -1.17 -1.59 -12.63
N CYS A 64 -2.08 -1.53 -11.66
CA CYS A 64 -3.39 -0.93 -11.83
C CYS A 64 -3.24 0.59 -12.00
N TRP A 65 -3.98 1.18 -12.93
CA TRP A 65 -3.96 2.63 -13.13
C TRP A 65 -4.40 3.44 -11.90
N TYR A 66 -5.28 2.86 -11.09
CA TYR A 66 -5.75 3.46 -9.83
C TYR A 66 -4.90 3.06 -8.62
N GLY A 67 -3.88 2.21 -8.80
CA GLY A 67 -3.02 1.72 -7.73
C GLY A 67 -3.77 1.31 -6.47
N TYR A 68 -3.28 1.76 -5.31
CA TYR A 68 -3.88 1.43 -4.01
C TYR A 68 -5.33 1.92 -3.86
N ALA A 69 -5.71 2.99 -4.57
CA ALA A 69 -7.04 3.61 -4.48
C ALA A 69 -8.07 2.95 -5.40
N CYS A 70 -7.72 1.85 -6.07
CA CYS A 70 -8.64 1.12 -6.94
C CYS A 70 -9.82 0.55 -6.16
N ARG A 71 -11.04 1.03 -6.41
CA ARG A 71 -12.25 0.50 -5.74
C ARG A 71 -12.63 -0.90 -6.24
N THR A 72 -12.32 -1.19 -7.50
CA THR A 72 -12.62 -2.47 -8.16
C THR A 72 -11.88 -3.65 -7.53
N GLN A 73 -10.74 -3.41 -6.86
CA GLN A 73 -9.97 -4.46 -6.19
C GLN A 73 -10.77 -5.18 -5.08
N HIS A 74 -11.78 -4.51 -4.49
CA HIS A 74 -12.52 -5.04 -3.34
C HIS A 74 -13.67 -5.97 -3.71
N HIS A 75 -14.19 -5.88 -4.93
CA HIS A 75 -15.41 -6.58 -5.33
C HIS A 75 -15.29 -7.32 -6.67
N ASN A 76 -14.11 -7.34 -7.28
CA ASN A 76 -13.84 -8.08 -8.51
C ASN A 76 -12.52 -8.85 -8.35
N GLU A 77 -12.65 -10.13 -8.02
CA GLU A 77 -11.51 -11.02 -7.77
C GLU A 77 -10.62 -11.17 -9.02
N ASP A 78 -11.22 -11.28 -10.21
CA ASP A 78 -10.48 -11.39 -11.46
C ASP A 78 -9.59 -10.16 -11.71
N HIS A 79 -10.08 -8.97 -11.38
CA HIS A 79 -9.30 -7.74 -11.45
C HIS A 79 -8.16 -7.74 -10.42
N ALA A 80 -8.46 -8.09 -9.17
CA ALA A 80 -7.49 -8.17 -8.08
C ALA A 80 -6.37 -9.18 -8.36
N ARG A 81 -6.70 -10.30 -9.03
CA ARG A 81 -5.74 -11.34 -9.42
C ARG A 81 -4.83 -10.88 -10.56
N LYS A 82 -5.34 -10.10 -11.52
CA LYS A 82 -4.59 -9.69 -12.73
C LYS A 82 -3.72 -8.45 -12.56
N ARG A 83 -4.04 -7.57 -11.62
CA ARG A 83 -3.36 -6.26 -11.47
C ARG A 83 -2.62 -6.15 -10.15
N ASN A 84 -1.52 -5.40 -10.14
CA ASN A 84 -0.85 -4.99 -8.93
C ASN A 84 -1.49 -3.68 -8.40
N HIS A 85 -1.93 -3.68 -7.15
CA HIS A 85 -2.47 -2.49 -6.47
C HIS A 85 -1.48 -1.89 -5.47
N VAL A 86 -0.38 -2.59 -5.18
CA VAL A 86 0.76 -2.07 -4.40
C VAL A 86 1.65 -1.24 -5.32
N CYS A 87 1.08 -0.18 -5.88
CA CYS A 87 1.74 0.71 -6.82
C CYS A 87 1.18 2.14 -6.71
N ARG A 88 1.91 3.09 -7.29
CA ARG A 88 1.46 4.48 -7.40
C ARG A 88 0.26 4.55 -8.35
N LEU A 89 -0.69 5.43 -8.03
CA LEU A 89 -1.78 5.78 -8.93
C LEU A 89 -1.21 6.59 -10.12
N THR A 90 -1.50 6.13 -11.34
CA THR A 90 -1.00 6.73 -12.59
C THR A 90 -2.07 7.51 -13.35
N ARG A 91 -3.36 7.26 -13.09
CA ARG A 91 -4.49 7.95 -13.75
C ARG A 91 -5.31 8.77 -12.74
N GLY A 92 -5.50 10.06 -13.01
CA GLY A 92 -6.21 10.97 -12.11
C GLY A 92 -5.33 11.58 -11.00
N ALA A 93 -4.03 11.29 -11.00
CA ALA A 93 -3.06 12.13 -10.31
C ALA A 93 -2.96 13.44 -11.12
N ASN A 94 -3.90 14.36 -10.89
CA ASN A 94 -3.62 15.76 -11.21
C ASN A 94 -2.34 16.13 -10.45
N VAL A 95 -1.42 16.74 -11.20
CA VAL A 95 -0.22 17.42 -10.69
C VAL A 95 -0.50 18.21 -9.42
#